data_AF-A0ABD4UCQ6-F1
#
_entry.id   AF-A0ABD4UCQ6-F1
#
_cell.length_a   1.000
_cell.length_b   1.000
_cell.length_c   1.000
_cell.angle_alpha   90.00
_cell.angle_beta   90.00
_cell.angle_gamma   90.00
#
_symmetry.space_group_name_H-M   'P 1'
#
loop_
_entity.id
_entity.type
_entity.pdbx_description
1 polymer ?
#
loop_
_entity_poly.entity_id
_entity_poly.type
_entity_poly.pdbx_seq_one_letter_code
_entity_poly.pdbx_strand_id
1 'polypeptide(L)'
;MEIENWKKHIEDQKRFITLDFELANVRNFTINDDLTIDVHGDVRDIRRLVANEHLLYQFGRVEGDFDVHGLGLVTLERSPHYVGGNFNCSDNNIRAFTDGPKKVMGDFISKNNDGIRYLAGCPDYVGGNFECSNNYLTNLEGAPSYVGGNMIFDNTDLLSLDGFKHMEGSLFISCCFDMTNDTLAYYALTHNIKVAVCDDFEDFQKVCAYKKLRAKLGTKTTVGSRGKI
;
A
#
# COMPACT_ATOMS: atom_id res chain seq x y z
N MET A 1 45.62 -10.24 -0.31
CA MET A 1 45.34 -9.83 -1.71
C MET A 1 43.86 -9.93 -2.08
N GLU A 2 43.21 -11.09 -2.13
CA GLU A 2 41.77 -11.17 -2.48
C GLU A 2 40.85 -10.53 -1.43
N ILE A 3 41.09 -10.80 -0.14
CA ILE A 3 40.30 -10.21 0.97
C ILE A 3 40.46 -8.68 1.03
N GLU A 4 41.65 -8.15 0.77
CA GLU A 4 41.92 -6.71 0.80
C GLU A 4 41.27 -5.98 -0.39
N ASN A 5 41.26 -6.62 -1.57
CA ASN A 5 40.56 -6.09 -2.73
C ASN A 5 39.05 -6.04 -2.50
N TRP A 6 38.48 -7.06 -1.86
CA TRP A 6 37.06 -7.09 -1.52
C TRP A 6 36.69 -6.01 -0.49
N LYS A 7 37.49 -5.85 0.58
CA LYS A 7 37.29 -4.78 1.56
C LYS A 7 37.34 -3.39 0.93
N LYS A 8 38.30 -3.16 0.03
CA LYS A 8 38.41 -1.89 -0.70
C LYS A 8 37.17 -1.64 -1.58
N HIS A 9 36.67 -2.67 -2.27
CA HIS A 9 35.48 -2.56 -3.09
C HIS A 9 34.23 -2.16 -2.27
N ILE A 10 34.03 -2.76 -1.10
CA ILE A 10 32.93 -2.40 -0.19
C ILE A 10 33.06 -0.95 0.28
N GLU A 11 34.25 -0.52 0.69
CA GLU A 11 34.48 0.87 1.10
C GLU A 11 34.21 1.89 -0.01
N ASP A 12 34.57 1.56 -1.25
CA ASP A 12 34.25 2.42 -2.39
C ASP A 12 32.73 2.50 -2.61
N GLN A 13 31.98 1.40 -2.47
CA GLN A 13 30.50 1.44 -2.52
C GLN A 13 29.90 2.29 -1.40
N LYS A 14 30.38 2.13 -0.15
CA LYS A 14 29.91 2.93 0.99
C LYS A 14 30.08 4.43 0.75
N ARG A 15 31.16 4.85 0.07
CA ARG A 15 31.40 6.26 -0.31
C ARG A 15 30.37 6.80 -1.30
N PHE A 16 30.04 6.03 -2.34
CA PHE A 16 29.02 6.45 -3.31
C PHE A 16 27.64 6.56 -2.67
N ILE A 17 27.25 5.56 -1.86
CA ILE A 17 26.00 5.58 -1.10
C ILE A 17 25.94 6.83 -0.21
N THR A 18 27.03 7.13 0.50
CA THR A 18 27.09 8.29 1.40
C THR A 18 26.83 9.59 0.65
N LEU A 19 27.48 9.78 -0.50
CA LEU A 19 27.30 10.99 -1.30
C LEU A 19 25.86 11.14 -1.81
N ASP A 20 25.26 10.05 -2.31
CA ASP A 20 23.88 10.08 -2.81
C ASP A 20 22.89 10.40 -1.69
N PHE A 21 23.08 9.84 -0.49
CA PHE A 21 22.23 10.12 0.67
C PHE A 21 22.36 11.56 1.14
N GLU A 22 23.57 12.12 1.18
CA GLU A 22 23.80 13.54 1.47
C GLU A 22 23.10 14.46 0.47
N LEU A 23 23.20 14.15 -0.84
CA LEU A 23 22.52 14.89 -1.90
C LEU A 23 21.00 14.75 -1.85
N ALA A 24 20.50 13.64 -1.33
CA ALA A 24 19.09 13.40 -1.04
C ALA A 24 18.64 13.99 0.30
N ASN A 25 19.53 14.65 1.05
CA ASN A 25 19.27 15.21 2.38
C ASN A 25 18.82 14.16 3.42
N VAL A 26 19.19 12.89 3.21
CA VAL A 26 19.04 11.83 4.22
C VAL A 26 20.29 11.86 5.10
N ARG A 27 20.10 12.14 6.38
CA ARG A 27 21.18 12.25 7.37
C ARG A 27 21.01 11.20 8.45
N ASN A 28 22.06 11.00 9.25
CA ASN A 28 22.06 10.12 10.41
C ASN A 28 21.71 8.66 10.04
N PHE A 29 22.53 8.06 9.19
CA PHE A 29 22.37 6.67 8.75
C PHE A 29 23.66 5.86 8.96
N THR A 30 23.49 4.56 9.02
CA THR A 30 24.58 3.58 9.12
C THR A 30 24.54 2.69 7.88
N ILE A 31 25.67 2.52 7.19
CA ILE A 31 25.81 1.55 6.10
C ILE A 31 26.47 0.27 6.64
N ASN A 32 25.70 -0.79 6.68
CA ASN A 32 26.11 -2.09 7.18
C ASN A 32 27.08 -2.79 6.21
N ASP A 33 27.68 -3.89 6.66
CA ASP A 33 28.67 -4.63 5.85
C ASP A 33 28.05 -5.37 4.65
N ASP A 34 26.76 -5.66 4.72
CA ASP A 34 25.96 -6.18 3.60
C ASP A 34 25.39 -5.07 2.70
N LEU A 35 25.82 -3.82 2.92
CA LEU A 35 25.37 -2.61 2.22
C LEU A 35 23.89 -2.23 2.46
N THR A 36 23.22 -2.88 3.42
CA THR A 36 21.93 -2.38 3.92
C THR A 36 22.12 -1.07 4.68
N ILE A 37 21.11 -0.21 4.64
CA ILE A 37 21.20 1.15 5.19
C ILE A 37 20.14 1.33 6.28
N ASP A 38 20.62 1.49 7.51
CA ASP A 38 19.78 1.82 8.66
C ASP A 38 19.74 3.34 8.83
N VAL A 39 18.55 3.93 8.99
CA VAL A 39 18.36 5.38 9.14
C VAL A 39 17.78 5.68 10.53
N HIS A 40 18.51 6.49 11.30
CA HIS A 40 18.15 6.93 12.64
C HIS A 40 17.37 8.24 12.60
N GLY A 41 16.26 8.22 11.86
CA GLY A 41 15.42 9.37 11.59
C GLY A 41 14.46 9.11 10.43
N ASP A 42 13.95 10.19 9.86
CA ASP A 42 12.99 10.13 8.78
C ASP A 42 13.68 10.05 7.40
N VAL A 43 13.05 9.32 6.49
CA VAL A 43 13.39 9.26 5.07
C VAL A 43 12.24 9.86 4.28
N ARG A 44 12.44 11.08 3.76
CA ARG A 44 11.45 11.80 2.95
C ARG A 44 12.13 12.43 1.73
N ASP A 45 11.36 12.72 0.69
CA ASP A 45 11.81 13.40 -0.53
C ASP A 45 12.98 12.71 -1.28
N ILE A 46 13.04 11.37 -1.25
CA ILE A 46 14.14 10.58 -1.81
C ILE A 46 14.06 10.32 -3.32
N ARG A 47 13.50 11.25 -4.11
CA ARG A 47 13.46 11.12 -5.59
C ARG A 47 14.82 10.88 -6.23
N ARG A 48 15.89 11.38 -5.61
CA ARG A 48 17.28 11.16 -6.05
C ARG A 48 17.78 9.73 -5.87
N LEU A 49 17.16 8.98 -4.96
CA LEU A 49 17.48 7.59 -4.65
C LEU A 49 16.58 6.61 -5.41
N VAL A 50 15.89 7.09 -6.45
CA VAL A 50 15.03 6.29 -7.32
C VAL A 50 15.55 6.36 -8.75
N ALA A 51 15.67 5.21 -9.40
CA ALA A 51 15.93 5.11 -10.83
C ALA A 51 15.17 3.94 -11.42
N ASN A 52 14.67 4.11 -12.65
CA ASN A 52 13.93 3.08 -13.37
C ASN A 52 12.77 2.50 -12.53
N GLU A 53 12.02 3.34 -11.80
CA GLU A 53 10.86 2.91 -11.00
C GLU A 53 11.22 2.04 -9.78
N HIS A 54 12.49 2.03 -9.34
CA HIS A 54 12.98 1.28 -8.18
C HIS A 54 13.83 2.15 -7.25
N LEU A 55 13.84 1.82 -5.96
CA LEU A 55 14.83 2.35 -5.01
C LEU A 55 16.23 1.84 -5.40
N LEU A 56 17.24 2.71 -5.36
CA LEU A 56 18.61 2.35 -5.72
C LEU A 56 19.26 1.45 -4.66
N TYR A 57 19.00 1.73 -3.40
CA TYR A 57 19.72 1.16 -2.26
C TYR A 57 18.78 0.43 -1.31
N GLN A 58 19.27 -0.68 -0.75
CA GLN A 58 18.53 -1.49 0.21
C GLN A 58 18.47 -0.78 1.57
N PHE A 59 17.29 -0.32 1.95
CA PHE A 59 17.03 0.16 3.30
C PHE A 59 16.86 -1.04 4.25
N GLY A 60 17.47 -0.95 5.42
CA GLY A 60 17.34 -1.90 6.50
C GLY A 60 16.21 -1.47 7.45
N ARG A 61 16.59 -0.87 8.56
CA ARG A 61 15.71 -0.30 9.58
C ARG A 61 15.60 1.21 9.43
N VAL A 62 14.40 1.74 9.48
CA VAL A 62 14.16 3.19 9.55
C VAL A 62 13.45 3.49 10.86
N GLU A 63 14.06 4.32 11.71
CA GLU A 63 13.51 4.64 13.04
C GLU A 63 12.37 5.65 12.99
N GLY A 64 12.37 6.53 11.99
CA GLY A 64 11.31 7.50 11.74
C GLY A 64 10.34 7.06 10.64
N ASP A 65 9.79 8.06 9.95
CA ASP A 65 8.92 7.86 8.80
C ASP A 65 9.72 7.41 7.56
N PHE A 66 9.09 6.62 6.70
CA PHE A 66 9.60 6.27 5.39
C PHE A 66 8.56 6.62 4.32
N ASP A 67 8.83 7.70 3.58
CA ASP A 67 7.90 8.27 2.60
C ASP A 67 8.44 8.11 1.18
N VAL A 68 7.77 7.26 0.41
CA VAL A 68 7.99 7.01 -1.01
C VAL A 68 6.77 7.39 -1.85
N HIS A 69 5.94 8.30 -1.36
CA HIS A 69 4.79 8.78 -2.11
C HIS A 69 5.17 9.40 -3.45
N GLY A 70 4.44 9.05 -4.51
CA GLY A 70 4.56 9.73 -5.81
C GLY A 70 5.91 9.52 -6.50
N LEU A 71 6.64 8.44 -6.20
CA LEU A 71 7.96 8.17 -6.77
C LEU A 71 7.91 7.32 -8.05
N GLY A 72 6.71 6.92 -8.49
CA GLY A 72 6.50 6.09 -9.68
C GLY A 72 6.97 4.65 -9.50
N LEU A 73 7.07 4.16 -8.26
CA LEU A 73 7.56 2.82 -7.97
C LEU A 73 6.61 1.75 -8.48
N VAL A 74 7.16 0.63 -8.96
CA VAL A 74 6.37 -0.56 -9.35
C VAL A 74 6.46 -1.70 -8.34
N THR A 75 7.39 -1.61 -7.39
CA THR A 75 7.68 -2.60 -6.34
C THR A 75 8.16 -1.91 -5.07
N LEU A 76 8.11 -2.62 -3.94
CA LEU A 76 8.77 -2.24 -2.69
C LEU A 76 10.12 -2.96 -2.51
N GLU A 77 10.70 -3.54 -3.55
CA GLU A 77 12.08 -4.02 -3.49
C GLU A 77 12.97 -2.91 -2.92
N ARG A 78 13.89 -3.29 -2.02
CA ARG A 78 14.80 -2.38 -1.31
C ARG A 78 14.17 -1.46 -0.27
N SER A 79 12.87 -1.58 -0.02
CA SER A 79 12.18 -0.93 1.09
C SER A 79 12.67 -1.47 2.46
N PRO A 80 12.58 -0.69 3.55
CA PRO A 80 12.97 -1.18 4.88
C PRO A 80 12.08 -2.32 5.36
N HIS A 81 12.65 -3.25 6.12
CA HIS A 81 11.89 -4.32 6.76
C HIS A 81 11.18 -3.86 8.05
N TYR A 82 11.63 -2.75 8.64
CA TYR A 82 11.05 -2.12 9.83
C TYR A 82 10.98 -0.60 9.67
N VAL A 83 9.85 -0.02 10.07
CA VAL A 83 9.62 1.43 10.12
C VAL A 83 9.09 1.81 11.50
N GLY A 84 9.80 2.71 12.19
CA GLY A 84 9.45 3.17 13.54
C GLY A 84 8.43 4.30 13.58
N GLY A 85 8.23 5.00 12.46
CA GLY A 85 7.13 5.93 12.23
C GLY A 85 6.11 5.39 11.23
N ASN A 86 5.65 6.26 10.34
CA ASN A 86 4.71 5.97 9.27
C ASN A 86 5.43 5.45 8.01
N PHE A 87 4.79 4.52 7.31
CA PHE A 87 5.20 4.10 5.99
C PHE A 87 4.19 4.57 4.95
N ASN A 88 4.61 5.43 4.03
CA ASN A 88 3.75 5.95 2.97
C ASN A 88 4.28 5.53 1.59
N CYS A 89 3.51 4.70 0.88
CA CYS A 89 3.77 4.30 -0.50
C CYS A 89 2.64 4.68 -1.46
N SER A 90 1.85 5.69 -1.10
CA SER A 90 0.73 6.15 -1.91
C SER A 90 1.16 6.71 -3.27
N ASP A 91 0.26 6.69 -4.24
CA ASP A 91 0.45 7.30 -5.57
C ASP A 91 1.66 6.74 -6.33
N ASN A 92 1.76 5.42 -6.36
CA ASN A 92 2.73 4.66 -7.12
C ASN A 92 2.02 3.66 -8.05
N ASN A 93 2.78 2.82 -8.74
CA ASN A 93 2.28 1.77 -9.64
C ASN A 93 2.48 0.37 -9.02
N ILE A 94 2.47 0.27 -7.69
CA ILE A 94 2.74 -0.97 -6.96
C ILE A 94 1.57 -1.95 -7.18
N ARG A 95 1.91 -3.24 -7.37
CA ARG A 95 0.93 -4.32 -7.58
C ARG A 95 0.76 -5.26 -6.40
N ALA A 96 1.77 -5.32 -5.53
CA ALA A 96 1.77 -6.14 -4.33
C ALA A 96 2.69 -5.48 -3.29
N PHE A 97 2.43 -5.76 -2.02
CA PHE A 97 3.25 -5.27 -0.92
C PHE A 97 4.48 -6.15 -0.64
N THR A 98 4.75 -7.14 -1.49
CA THR A 98 5.96 -7.96 -1.43
C THR A 98 7.19 -7.08 -1.34
N ASP A 99 8.17 -7.51 -0.53
CA ASP A 99 9.42 -6.79 -0.23
C ASP A 99 9.27 -5.49 0.59
N GLY A 100 8.04 -5.10 0.94
CA GLY A 100 7.76 -4.02 1.88
C GLY A 100 8.04 -4.35 3.36
N PRO A 101 7.78 -3.40 4.27
CA PRO A 101 8.04 -3.57 5.69
C PRO A 101 7.19 -4.69 6.29
N LYS A 102 7.80 -5.46 7.20
CA LYS A 102 7.09 -6.47 8.01
C LYS A 102 6.47 -5.87 9.26
N LYS A 103 7.01 -4.75 9.73
CA LYS A 103 6.53 -4.06 10.93
C LYS A 103 6.58 -2.56 10.74
N VAL A 104 5.45 -1.91 10.95
CA VAL A 104 5.29 -0.45 10.95
C VAL A 104 4.72 -0.05 12.31
N MET A 105 5.40 0.84 13.02
CA MET A 105 4.95 1.25 14.36
C MET A 105 3.91 2.37 14.31
N GLY A 106 3.93 3.21 13.27
CA GLY A 106 2.90 4.20 12.98
C GLY A 106 1.88 3.68 11.97
N ASP A 107 1.47 4.56 11.06
CA ASP A 107 0.49 4.29 10.03
C ASP A 107 1.13 3.63 8.81
N PHE A 108 0.45 2.66 8.22
CA PHE A 108 0.77 2.14 6.89
C PHE A 108 -0.22 2.72 5.89
N ILE A 109 0.27 3.49 4.92
CA ILE A 109 -0.54 4.29 4.00
C ILE A 109 -0.18 3.90 2.56
N SER A 110 -1.14 3.30 1.86
CA SER A 110 -1.02 2.92 0.44
C SER A 110 -2.29 3.26 -0.34
N LYS A 111 -2.42 4.54 -0.69
CA LYS A 111 -3.53 5.02 -1.53
C LYS A 111 -3.15 5.01 -3.00
N ASN A 112 -4.13 4.92 -3.88
CA ASN A 112 -3.97 5.20 -5.31
C ASN A 112 -2.84 4.36 -5.96
N ASN A 113 -2.81 3.06 -5.68
CA ASN A 113 -1.94 2.09 -6.36
C ASN A 113 -2.81 1.16 -7.20
N ASP A 114 -3.08 1.54 -8.45
CA ASP A 114 -4.03 0.89 -9.37
C ASP A 114 -3.78 -0.62 -9.61
N GLY A 115 -2.62 -1.14 -9.19
CA GLY A 115 -2.23 -2.53 -9.27
C GLY A 115 -2.66 -3.43 -8.11
N ILE A 116 -3.06 -2.88 -6.96
CA ILE A 116 -3.32 -3.66 -5.75
C ILE A 116 -4.71 -4.31 -5.83
N ARG A 117 -4.76 -5.62 -5.59
CA ARG A 117 -5.99 -6.46 -5.62
C ARG A 117 -6.23 -7.27 -4.35
N TYR A 118 -5.17 -7.48 -3.56
CA TYR A 118 -5.13 -8.25 -2.32
C TYR A 118 -4.04 -7.67 -1.41
N LEU A 119 -4.05 -8.02 -0.13
CA LEU A 119 -3.12 -7.47 0.87
C LEU A 119 -1.87 -8.34 1.09
N ALA A 120 -1.66 -9.37 0.27
CA ALA A 120 -0.49 -10.24 0.36
C ALA A 120 0.82 -9.42 0.36
N GLY A 121 1.68 -9.75 1.33
CA GLY A 121 2.97 -9.08 1.53
C GLY A 121 2.92 -7.82 2.40
N CYS A 122 1.73 -7.34 2.81
CA CYS A 122 1.62 -6.18 3.70
C CYS A 122 2.26 -6.44 5.08
N PRO A 123 2.47 -5.41 5.92
CA PRO A 123 3.06 -5.59 7.23
C PRO A 123 2.23 -6.52 8.11
N ASP A 124 2.89 -7.38 8.87
CA ASP A 124 2.22 -8.25 9.84
C ASP A 124 1.69 -7.45 11.04
N TYR A 125 2.37 -6.35 11.38
CA TYR A 125 2.04 -5.48 12.51
C TYR A 125 2.05 -4.02 12.07
N VAL A 126 0.95 -3.33 12.38
CA VAL A 126 0.76 -1.90 12.19
C VAL A 126 0.31 -1.29 13.51
N GLY A 127 1.14 -0.42 14.11
CA GLY A 127 0.84 0.17 15.41
C GLY A 127 -0.23 1.27 15.35
N GLY A 128 -0.34 1.95 14.21
CA GLY A 128 -1.36 2.95 13.91
C GLY A 128 -2.44 2.43 12.95
N ASN A 129 -2.84 3.28 12.01
CA ASN A 129 -3.85 2.98 11.01
C ASN A 129 -3.28 2.17 9.84
N PHE A 130 -4.11 1.31 9.26
CA PHE A 130 -3.84 0.67 7.97
C PHE A 130 -4.79 1.24 6.92
N GLU A 131 -4.24 1.98 5.95
CA GLU A 131 -5.03 2.67 4.93
C GLU A 131 -4.65 2.19 3.52
N CYS A 132 -5.63 1.62 2.82
CA CYS A 132 -5.47 1.06 1.49
C CYS A 132 -6.61 1.50 0.55
N SER A 133 -7.03 2.77 0.67
CA SER A 133 -8.13 3.35 -0.09
C SER A 133 -7.78 3.64 -1.55
N ASN A 134 -8.80 3.74 -2.42
CA ASN A 134 -8.65 3.98 -3.85
C ASN A 134 -7.75 2.93 -4.55
N ASN A 135 -8.00 1.66 -4.26
CA ASN A 135 -7.35 0.52 -4.90
C ASN A 135 -8.44 -0.47 -5.33
N TYR A 136 -8.13 -1.41 -6.23
CA TYR A 136 -9.09 -2.41 -6.70
C TYR A 136 -9.11 -3.67 -5.81
N LEU A 137 -9.06 -3.47 -4.49
CA LEU A 137 -9.01 -4.54 -3.49
C LEU A 137 -10.35 -5.28 -3.42
N THR A 138 -10.36 -6.61 -3.56
CA THR A 138 -11.61 -7.40 -3.60
C THR A 138 -11.88 -8.21 -2.33
N ASN A 139 -10.85 -8.50 -1.54
CA ASN A 139 -10.94 -9.14 -0.23
C ASN A 139 -9.78 -8.69 0.68
N LEU A 140 -9.73 -9.18 1.92
CA LEU A 140 -8.67 -8.89 2.88
C LEU A 140 -7.68 -10.04 3.04
N GLU A 141 -7.51 -10.89 2.02
CA GLU A 141 -6.53 -11.97 2.07
C GLU A 141 -5.12 -11.40 2.19
N GLY A 142 -4.37 -11.91 3.18
CA GLY A 142 -3.04 -11.42 3.51
C GLY A 142 -3.03 -10.14 4.36
N ALA A 143 -4.16 -9.72 4.93
CA ALA A 143 -4.23 -8.56 5.82
C ALA A 143 -3.29 -8.67 7.04
N PRO A 144 -2.92 -7.51 7.65
CA PRO A 144 -2.09 -7.48 8.84
C PRO A 144 -2.67 -8.35 9.96
N SER A 145 -1.78 -8.96 10.74
CA SER A 145 -2.18 -9.75 11.91
C SER A 145 -2.64 -8.87 13.08
N TYR A 146 -2.20 -7.62 13.12
CA TYR A 146 -2.59 -6.65 14.12
C TYR A 146 -2.57 -5.23 13.55
N VAL A 147 -3.63 -4.46 13.81
CA VAL A 147 -3.73 -3.02 13.55
C VAL A 147 -4.14 -2.30 14.84
N GLY A 148 -3.29 -1.40 15.35
CA GLY A 148 -3.56 -0.67 16.59
C GLY A 148 -4.53 0.51 16.44
N GLY A 149 -4.75 0.97 15.21
CA GLY A 149 -5.69 2.03 14.87
C GLY A 149 -6.85 1.53 14.02
N ASN A 150 -7.24 2.34 13.03
CA ASN A 150 -8.32 2.05 12.10
C ASN A 150 -7.84 1.28 10.87
N MET A 151 -8.75 0.57 10.22
CA MET A 151 -8.54 0.01 8.88
C MET A 151 -9.45 0.76 7.90
N ILE A 152 -8.87 1.30 6.83
CA ILE A 152 -9.55 2.23 5.92
C ILE A 152 -9.42 1.73 4.47
N PHE A 153 -10.56 1.35 3.88
CA PHE A 153 -10.67 0.73 2.55
C PHE A 153 -11.68 1.44 1.65
N ASP A 154 -11.75 2.76 1.78
CA ASP A 154 -12.65 3.61 1.01
C ASP A 154 -12.36 3.52 -0.49
N ASN A 155 -13.42 3.53 -1.31
CA ASN A 155 -13.33 3.39 -2.77
C ASN A 155 -12.53 2.15 -3.21
N THR A 156 -12.93 0.98 -2.72
CA THR A 156 -12.40 -0.31 -3.15
C THR A 156 -13.50 -1.21 -3.75
N ASP A 157 -13.11 -2.35 -4.31
CA ASP A 157 -14.03 -3.33 -4.91
C ASP A 157 -14.31 -4.50 -3.94
N LEU A 158 -14.26 -4.25 -2.62
CA LEU A 158 -14.39 -5.30 -1.61
C LEU A 158 -15.74 -6.03 -1.77
N LEU A 159 -15.68 -7.36 -1.74
CA LEU A 159 -16.84 -8.26 -1.77
C LEU A 159 -17.09 -8.93 -0.42
N SER A 160 -16.02 -9.13 0.36
CA SER A 160 -16.05 -9.74 1.69
C SER A 160 -14.91 -9.19 2.54
N LEU A 161 -14.99 -9.47 3.85
CA LEU A 161 -13.90 -9.20 4.80
C LEU A 161 -13.09 -10.48 5.09
N ASP A 162 -13.11 -11.45 4.18
CA ASP A 162 -12.31 -12.67 4.33
C ASP A 162 -10.83 -12.31 4.44
N GLY A 163 -10.15 -12.92 5.41
CA GLY A 163 -8.76 -12.62 5.74
C GLY A 163 -8.57 -11.52 6.79
N PHE A 164 -9.64 -10.84 7.22
CA PHE A 164 -9.60 -9.98 8.40
C PHE A 164 -9.10 -10.74 9.63
N LYS A 165 -8.28 -10.07 10.45
CA LYS A 165 -7.71 -10.65 11.68
C LYS A 165 -8.10 -9.81 12.89
N HIS A 166 -7.30 -8.80 13.25
CA HIS A 166 -7.51 -8.01 14.47
C HIS A 166 -7.22 -6.54 14.25
N MET A 167 -8.05 -5.69 14.86
CA MET A 167 -7.94 -4.24 14.86
C MET A 167 -8.53 -3.66 16.16
N GLU A 168 -7.89 -2.66 16.74
CA GLU A 168 -8.39 -1.97 17.95
C GLU A 168 -9.38 -0.82 17.64
N GLY A 169 -9.23 -0.17 16.48
CA GLY A 169 -10.03 0.98 16.05
C GLY A 169 -11.35 0.61 15.38
N SER A 170 -11.66 1.30 14.28
CA SER A 170 -12.88 1.10 13.47
C SER A 170 -12.53 0.83 12.01
N LEU A 171 -13.43 0.11 11.34
CA LEU A 171 -13.35 -0.23 9.93
C LEU A 171 -14.11 0.84 9.13
N PHE A 172 -13.38 1.54 8.27
CA PHE A 172 -13.92 2.56 7.38
C PHE A 172 -14.02 1.99 5.97
N ILE A 173 -15.24 1.93 5.46
CA ILE A 173 -15.56 1.43 4.13
C ILE A 173 -16.64 2.34 3.55
N SER A 174 -16.24 3.24 2.67
CA SER A 174 -17.12 4.02 1.79
C SER A 174 -17.03 3.55 0.34
N CYS A 175 -18.10 3.78 -0.43
CA CYS A 175 -18.11 3.55 -1.88
C CYS A 175 -17.65 2.16 -2.36
N CYS A 176 -17.78 1.12 -1.53
CA CYS A 176 -17.55 -0.27 -1.94
C CYS A 176 -18.81 -0.83 -2.60
N PHE A 177 -18.90 -0.67 -3.93
CA PHE A 177 -20.16 -0.85 -4.67
C PHE A 177 -20.69 -2.29 -4.68
N ASP A 178 -19.84 -3.27 -4.39
CA ASP A 178 -20.15 -4.68 -4.59
C ASP A 178 -20.37 -5.47 -3.28
N MET A 179 -20.01 -4.95 -2.10
CA MET A 179 -20.38 -5.54 -0.81
C MET A 179 -21.77 -5.07 -0.36
N THR A 180 -22.62 -6.01 0.08
CA THR A 180 -23.97 -5.68 0.56
C THR A 180 -23.95 -5.20 2.02
N ASN A 181 -24.92 -4.38 2.41
CA ASN A 181 -25.10 -3.96 3.81
C ASN A 181 -25.31 -5.15 4.76
N ASP A 182 -25.98 -6.22 4.31
CA ASP A 182 -26.20 -7.42 5.10
C ASP A 182 -24.89 -8.17 5.38
N THR A 183 -24.00 -8.28 4.38
CA THR A 183 -22.66 -8.86 4.55
C THR A 183 -21.86 -8.05 5.57
N LEU A 184 -21.88 -6.71 5.45
CA LEU A 184 -21.16 -5.83 6.35
C LEU A 184 -21.69 -5.92 7.79
N ALA A 185 -23.02 -5.96 7.96
CA ALA A 185 -23.66 -6.13 9.26
C ALA A 185 -23.32 -7.50 9.88
N TYR A 186 -23.29 -8.57 9.08
CA TYR A 186 -22.88 -9.89 9.53
C TYR A 186 -21.46 -9.87 10.11
N TYR A 187 -20.49 -9.27 9.39
CA TYR A 187 -19.12 -9.17 9.90
C TYR A 187 -19.01 -8.28 11.13
N ALA A 188 -19.69 -7.13 11.15
CA ALA A 188 -19.71 -6.24 12.30
C ALA A 188 -20.17 -6.95 13.59
N LEU A 189 -21.25 -7.73 13.50
CA LEU A 189 -21.80 -8.48 14.63
C LEU A 189 -20.90 -9.66 15.05
N THR A 190 -20.41 -10.43 14.09
CA THR A 190 -19.66 -11.67 14.37
C THR A 190 -18.22 -11.42 14.83
N HIS A 191 -17.63 -10.30 14.44
CA HIS A 191 -16.24 -9.95 14.75
C HIS A 191 -16.15 -8.73 15.68
N ASN A 192 -17.29 -8.22 16.18
CA ASN A 192 -17.38 -7.03 17.04
C ASN A 192 -16.67 -5.80 16.43
N ILE A 193 -16.79 -5.64 15.11
CA ILE A 193 -16.13 -4.56 14.37
C ILE A 193 -17.05 -3.33 14.38
N LYS A 194 -16.50 -2.18 14.76
CA LYS A 194 -17.16 -0.89 14.53
C LYS A 194 -16.99 -0.51 13.08
N VAL A 195 -18.09 -0.42 12.35
CA VAL A 195 -18.09 -0.01 10.94
C VAL A 195 -18.56 1.43 10.83
N ALA A 196 -17.74 2.27 10.21
CA ALA A 196 -18.11 3.61 9.79
C ALA A 196 -18.29 3.59 8.27
N VAL A 197 -19.55 3.59 7.82
CA VAL A 197 -19.89 3.74 6.40
C VAL A 197 -20.09 5.24 6.15
N CYS A 198 -19.15 5.87 5.43
CA CYS A 198 -19.39 7.17 4.83
C CYS A 198 -20.10 6.93 3.50
N ASP A 199 -21.41 7.14 3.46
CA ASP A 199 -22.12 7.82 2.37
C ASP A 199 -23.63 7.63 2.60
N ASP A 200 -24.34 8.75 2.57
CA ASP A 200 -25.77 8.87 2.88
C ASP A 200 -26.63 7.81 2.19
N PHE A 201 -27.50 7.19 2.98
CA PHE A 201 -28.47 6.16 2.58
C PHE A 201 -29.40 6.59 1.40
N GLU A 202 -29.47 7.90 1.09
CA GLU A 202 -30.30 8.47 0.02
C GLU A 202 -29.66 8.45 -1.38
N ASP A 203 -28.33 8.48 -1.52
CA ASP A 203 -27.68 8.49 -2.85
C ASP A 203 -27.42 7.09 -3.41
N PHE A 204 -27.37 6.07 -2.55
CA PHE A 204 -27.28 4.66 -2.96
C PHE A 204 -28.41 4.27 -3.92
N GLN A 205 -29.65 4.72 -3.67
CA GLN A 205 -30.78 4.45 -4.57
C GLN A 205 -30.67 5.15 -5.93
N LYS A 206 -30.11 6.36 -5.98
CA LYS A 206 -29.91 7.11 -7.23
C LYS A 206 -28.79 6.51 -8.09
N VAL A 207 -27.71 6.04 -7.46
CA VAL A 207 -26.61 5.35 -8.15
C VAL A 207 -27.06 3.98 -8.68
N CYS A 208 -27.87 3.23 -7.92
CA CYS A 208 -28.51 2.01 -8.41
C CYS A 208 -29.45 2.28 -9.61
N ALA A 209 -30.19 3.39 -9.60
CA ALA A 209 -31.05 3.79 -10.72
C ALA A 209 -30.23 4.17 -11.96
N TYR A 210 -29.12 4.89 -11.80
CA TYR A 210 -28.21 5.25 -12.89
C TYR A 210 -27.52 4.03 -13.53
N LYS A 211 -27.07 3.06 -12.72
CA LYS A 211 -26.47 1.81 -13.22
C LYS A 211 -27.49 0.92 -13.97
N LYS A 212 -28.75 0.85 -13.50
CA LYS A 212 -29.87 0.19 -14.23
C LYS A 212 -30.17 0.87 -15.58
N LEU A 213 -30.02 2.19 -15.65
CA LEU A 213 -30.21 2.97 -16.88
C LEU A 213 -29.06 2.73 -17.88
N ARG A 214 -27.81 2.73 -17.41
CA ARG A 214 -26.61 2.50 -18.24
C ARG A 214 -26.56 1.07 -18.79
N ALA A 215 -26.94 0.06 -18.00
CA ALA A 215 -27.03 -1.32 -18.45
C ALA A 215 -28.09 -1.52 -19.55
N LYS A 216 -29.23 -0.84 -19.46
CA LYS A 216 -30.28 -0.85 -20.52
C LYS A 216 -29.86 -0.15 -21.81
N LEU A 217 -28.95 0.82 -21.72
CA LEU A 217 -28.43 1.58 -22.86
C LEU A 217 -27.27 0.87 -23.57
N GLY A 218 -26.44 0.11 -22.83
CA GLY A 218 -25.33 -0.66 -23.38
C GLY A 218 -25.73 -1.94 -24.15
N THR A 219 -26.91 -2.50 -23.89
CA THR A 219 -27.39 -3.74 -24.54
C THR A 219 -28.06 -3.53 -25.91
N LYS A 220 -28.13 -2.30 -26.43
CA LYS A 220 -28.77 -2.00 -27.73
C LYS A 220 -27.79 -1.93 -28.92
N THR A 221 -26.49 -2.18 -28.74
CA THR A 221 -25.47 -2.00 -29.81
C THR A 221 -24.80 -3.28 -30.30
N THR A 222 -25.48 -4.42 -30.31
CA THR A 222 -25.10 -5.56 -31.17
C THR A 222 -26.32 -6.39 -31.51
N VAL A 223 -26.86 -6.28 -32.74
CA VAL A 223 -27.23 -7.37 -33.68
C VAL A 223 -27.73 -6.76 -35.00
N GLY A 224 -27.15 -7.21 -36.12
CA GLY A 224 -27.72 -7.19 -37.48
C GLY A 224 -27.06 -6.18 -38.44
N SER A 225 -26.51 -6.53 -39.61
CA SER A 225 -26.57 -7.77 -40.38
C SER A 225 -25.50 -7.77 -41.50
N ARG A 226 -25.07 -8.96 -41.91
CA ARG A 226 -24.24 -9.26 -43.09
C ARG A 226 -24.83 -8.70 -44.40
N GLY A 227 -23.95 -8.38 -45.34
CA GLY A 227 -24.26 -8.26 -46.76
C GLY A 227 -23.09 -7.72 -47.59
N LYS A 228 -22.14 -8.58 -47.98
CA LYS A 228 -21.30 -8.34 -49.16
C LYS A 228 -22.00 -9.02 -50.35
N ILE A 229 -22.28 -8.23 -51.37
CA ILE A 229 -22.67 -8.63 -52.73
C ILE A 229 -21.37 -8.99 -53.46
#